data_AF-A0A1M4UXF0-F1
#
_entry.id   AF-A0A1M4UXF0-F1
#
_cell.length_a   1.000
_cell.length_b   1.000
_cell.length_c   1.000
_cell.angle_alpha   90.00
_cell.angle_beta   90.00
_cell.angle_gamma   90.00
#
_symmetry.space_group_name_H-M   'P 1'
#
loop_
_entity.id
_entity.type
_entity.pdbx_description
1 polymer ?
#
loop_
_entity_poly.entity_id
_entity_poly.type
_entity_poly.pdbx_seq_one_letter_code
_entity_poly.pdbx_strand_id
1 'polypeptide(L)'
;MSGIQLKNGCIFYYGNPAGYVENEMATIDSIFKSEELENWIKQRKLSPIWTKDVFEKLSKGSMSFGDEVSIVLKDCRIWQLKTDVCPGRKFIGYEELKDNFGEPDKDNYKIAYEGKIETNDLEEIYTKFNLCHPNGFTGHSLSMSDVIELYDDNSSEFYYVDRFGFKEIDFEQKEQNQGMNMSI
;
A
#
# COMPACT_ATOMS: atom_id res chain seq x y z
N MET A 1 -8.98 -21.36 -0.50
CA MET A 1 -8.76 -19.94 -0.84
C MET A 1 -10.09 -19.25 -0.65
N SER A 2 -10.22 -18.39 0.34
CA SER A 2 -11.49 -17.71 0.64
C SER A 2 -11.69 -16.59 -0.38
N GLY A 3 -12.80 -16.62 -1.15
CA GLY A 3 -13.12 -15.59 -2.15
C GLY A 3 -13.41 -14.21 -1.54
N ILE A 4 -13.63 -14.15 -0.23
CA ILE A 4 -14.04 -12.95 0.51
C ILE A 4 -12.98 -12.58 1.54
N GLN A 5 -12.53 -11.32 1.51
CA GLN A 5 -11.51 -10.79 2.43
C GLN A 5 -12.02 -9.51 3.10
N LEU A 6 -11.67 -9.29 4.36
CA LEU A 6 -11.90 -8.04 5.08
C LEU A 6 -10.54 -7.41 5.38
N LYS A 7 -10.27 -6.23 4.83
CA LYS A 7 -9.03 -5.47 5.04
C LYS A 7 -9.38 -4.04 5.38
N ASN A 8 -8.90 -3.55 6.53
CA ASN A 8 -9.09 -2.17 6.98
C ASN A 8 -10.57 -1.71 6.93
N GLY A 9 -11.50 -2.58 7.33
CA GLY A 9 -12.94 -2.31 7.28
C GLY A 9 -13.58 -2.46 5.89
N CYS A 10 -12.81 -2.61 4.82
CA CYS A 10 -13.30 -2.83 3.46
C CYS A 10 -13.45 -4.32 3.14
N ILE A 11 -14.60 -4.70 2.59
CA ILE A 11 -14.93 -6.05 2.16
C ILE A 11 -14.56 -6.20 0.69
N PHE A 12 -13.64 -7.13 0.40
CA PHE A 12 -13.24 -7.51 -0.94
C PHE A 12 -13.89 -8.82 -1.34
N TYR A 13 -14.58 -8.83 -2.49
CA TYR A 13 -15.20 -10.00 -3.11
C TYR A 13 -14.45 -10.35 -4.39
N TYR A 14 -13.74 -11.49 -4.38
CA TYR A 14 -12.85 -11.93 -5.45
C TYR A 14 -11.87 -10.84 -5.91
N GLY A 15 -11.31 -10.09 -4.97
CA GLY A 15 -10.37 -9.00 -5.22
C GLY A 15 -11.01 -7.64 -5.54
N ASN A 16 -12.34 -7.56 -5.71
CA ASN A 16 -13.04 -6.29 -5.96
C ASN A 16 -13.58 -5.70 -4.66
N PRO A 17 -13.48 -4.37 -4.44
CA PRO A 17 -14.03 -3.71 -3.25
C PRO A 17 -15.56 -3.74 -3.30
N ALA A 18 -16.17 -4.71 -2.61
CA ALA A 18 -17.60 -4.96 -2.66
C ALA A 18 -18.39 -4.12 -1.66
N GLY A 19 -17.76 -3.71 -0.56
CA GLY A 19 -18.44 -3.02 0.52
C GLY A 19 -17.51 -2.70 1.67
N TYR A 20 -18.09 -2.35 2.81
CA TYR A 20 -17.37 -1.99 4.01
C TYR A 20 -18.17 -2.35 5.26
N VAL A 21 -17.50 -2.36 6.41
CA VAL A 21 -18.08 -2.62 7.72
C VAL A 21 -17.90 -1.40 8.61
N GLU A 22 -18.99 -0.93 9.19
CA GLU A 22 -19.05 0.20 10.12
C GLU A 22 -20.07 -0.10 11.21
N ASN A 23 -19.71 0.06 12.49
CA ASN A 23 -20.63 -0.14 13.62
C ASN A 23 -21.43 -1.47 13.58
N GLU A 24 -20.74 -2.59 13.30
CA GLU A 24 -21.34 -3.93 13.12
C GLU A 24 -22.30 -4.07 11.92
N MET A 25 -22.39 -3.06 11.06
CA MET A 25 -23.18 -3.06 9.83
C MET A 25 -22.25 -3.22 8.62
N ALA A 26 -22.58 -4.15 7.73
CA ALA A 26 -21.84 -4.38 6.50
C ALA A 26 -22.60 -3.73 5.33
N THR A 27 -22.13 -2.56 4.87
CA THR A 27 -22.70 -1.85 3.73
C THR A 27 -22.03 -2.31 2.45
N ILE A 28 -22.81 -2.90 1.54
CA ILE A 28 -22.27 -3.62 0.39
C ILE A 28 -23.04 -3.22 -0.86
N ASP A 29 -22.34 -3.15 -1.98
CA ASP A 29 -23.00 -2.93 -3.25
C ASP A 29 -23.94 -4.08 -3.59
N SER A 30 -25.17 -3.72 -3.92
CA SER A 30 -26.18 -4.64 -4.43
C SER A 30 -25.71 -5.51 -5.61
N ILE A 31 -24.74 -5.07 -6.42
CA ILE A 31 -24.19 -5.87 -7.53
C ILE A 31 -23.43 -7.12 -7.06
N PHE A 32 -22.89 -7.11 -5.84
CA PHE A 32 -22.16 -8.24 -5.27
C PHE A 32 -23.04 -9.14 -4.40
N LYS A 33 -24.35 -8.94 -4.42
CA LYS A 33 -25.27 -9.75 -3.63
C LYS A 33 -25.25 -11.21 -4.09
N SER A 34 -24.68 -12.07 -3.23
CA SER A 34 -24.59 -13.51 -3.44
C SER A 34 -24.86 -14.27 -2.14
N GLU A 35 -25.25 -15.54 -2.23
CA GLU A 35 -25.43 -16.41 -1.07
C GLU A 35 -24.13 -16.59 -0.26
N GLU A 36 -22.98 -16.60 -0.95
CA GLU A 36 -21.66 -16.69 -0.32
C GLU A 36 -21.38 -15.48 0.57
N LEU A 37 -21.62 -14.27 0.03
CA LEU A 37 -21.40 -13.03 0.76
C LEU A 37 -22.39 -12.89 1.93
N GLU A 38 -23.65 -13.24 1.71
CA GLU A 38 -24.67 -13.26 2.77
C GLU A 38 -24.28 -14.21 3.92
N ASN A 39 -23.80 -15.41 3.60
CA ASN A 39 -23.36 -16.38 4.59
C ASN A 39 -22.12 -15.88 5.34
N TRP A 40 -21.18 -15.25 4.64
CA TRP A 40 -19.98 -14.67 5.26
C TRP A 40 -20.32 -13.57 6.27
N ILE A 41 -21.27 -12.69 5.94
CA ILE A 41 -21.76 -11.62 6.83
C ILE A 41 -22.44 -12.25 8.07
N LYS A 42 -23.33 -13.22 7.87
CA LYS A 42 -24.03 -13.94 8.95
C LYS A 42 -23.07 -14.65 9.89
N GLN A 43 -22.04 -15.32 9.36
CA GLN A 43 -21.00 -15.99 10.16
C GLN A 43 -20.26 -15.01 11.07
N ARG A 44 -20.14 -13.74 10.65
CA ARG A 44 -19.48 -12.67 11.42
C ARG A 44 -20.43 -11.86 12.30
N LYS A 45 -21.71 -12.23 12.37
CA LYS A 45 -22.76 -11.52 13.13
C LYS A 45 -22.93 -10.05 12.72
N LEU A 46 -22.62 -9.73 11.46
CA LEU A 46 -22.80 -8.39 10.91
C LEU A 46 -24.21 -8.23 10.36
N SER A 47 -24.71 -7.01 10.34
CA SER A 47 -26.01 -6.67 9.73
C SER A 47 -25.81 -6.19 8.29
N PRO A 48 -26.30 -6.89 7.25
CA PRO A 48 -26.09 -6.50 5.87
C PRO A 48 -26.98 -5.30 5.47
N ILE A 49 -26.38 -4.28 4.86
CA ILE A 49 -27.05 -3.15 4.22
C ILE A 49 -26.67 -3.15 2.75
N TRP A 50 -27.64 -3.48 1.89
CA TRP A 50 -27.43 -3.51 0.44
C TRP A 50 -27.75 -2.14 -0.16
N THR A 51 -26.74 -1.47 -0.70
CA THR A 51 -26.87 -0.12 -1.27
C THR A 51 -26.38 -0.11 -2.71
N LYS A 52 -26.92 0.76 -3.55
CA LYS A 52 -26.43 0.95 -4.92
C LYS A 52 -25.26 1.95 -4.94
N ASP A 53 -24.37 1.81 -5.91
CA ASP A 53 -23.23 2.69 -6.17
C ASP A 53 -22.15 2.68 -5.07
N VAL A 54 -22.15 1.67 -4.19
CA VAL A 54 -21.08 1.47 -3.19
C VAL A 54 -19.79 1.09 -3.91
N PHE A 55 -19.86 0.20 -4.89
CA PHE A 55 -18.73 -0.18 -5.72
C PHE A 55 -18.15 1.01 -6.47
N GLU A 56 -19.00 1.86 -7.06
CA GLU A 56 -18.53 3.05 -7.76
C GLU A 56 -17.87 4.06 -6.81
N LYS A 57 -18.44 4.25 -5.61
CA LYS A 57 -17.87 5.14 -4.59
C LYS A 57 -16.52 4.63 -4.08
N LEU A 58 -16.41 3.32 -3.86
CA LEU A 58 -15.16 2.66 -3.44
C LEU A 58 -14.13 2.70 -4.58
N SER A 59 -14.53 2.44 -5.82
CA SER A 59 -13.63 2.41 -6.99
C SER A 59 -13.14 3.79 -7.42
N LYS A 60 -13.88 4.86 -7.09
CA LYS A 60 -13.52 6.26 -7.40
C LYS A 60 -12.82 6.95 -6.23
N GLY A 61 -12.43 6.23 -5.17
CA GLY A 61 -11.78 6.80 -3.98
C GLY A 61 -12.62 7.87 -3.27
N SER A 62 -13.94 7.87 -3.47
CA SER A 62 -14.84 8.98 -3.10
C SER A 62 -15.57 8.76 -1.77
N MET A 63 -15.09 7.85 -0.92
CA MET A 63 -15.69 7.59 0.39
C MET A 63 -14.82 8.09 1.54
N SER A 64 -15.19 9.26 2.06
CA SER A 64 -14.89 9.64 3.43
C SER A 64 -15.83 8.86 4.35
N PHE A 65 -15.28 7.94 5.14
CA PHE A 65 -16.02 7.29 6.22
C PHE A 65 -16.30 8.32 7.31
N GLY A 66 -17.58 8.56 7.56
CA GLY A 66 -18.06 9.50 8.57
C GLY A 66 -18.03 8.85 9.95
N ASP A 67 -17.06 9.28 10.74
CA ASP A 67 -16.90 9.12 12.19
C ASP A 67 -16.64 7.70 12.74
N GLU A 68 -15.37 7.52 13.17
CA GLU A 68 -14.78 6.46 14.01
C GLU A 68 -14.05 5.25 13.37
N VAL A 69 -13.63 5.36 12.10
CA VAL A 69 -12.27 4.95 11.73
C VAL A 69 -11.69 6.03 10.81
N SER A 70 -11.12 7.06 11.41
CA SER A 70 -10.23 7.96 10.68
C SER A 70 -9.07 7.12 10.17
N ILE A 71 -9.14 6.66 8.91
CA ILE A 71 -7.95 6.27 8.18
C ILE A 71 -7.15 7.56 8.08
N VAL A 72 -6.20 7.73 9.01
CA VAL A 72 -5.29 8.85 8.98
C VAL A 72 -4.52 8.67 7.67
N LEU A 73 -4.84 9.52 6.69
CA LEU A 73 -4.12 9.53 5.42
C LEU A 73 -2.66 9.84 5.75
N LYS A 74 -1.80 8.93 5.33
CA LYS A 74 -0.36 9.08 5.50
C LYS A 74 0.17 9.99 4.40
N ASP A 75 1.21 10.73 4.72
CA ASP A 75 2.00 11.37 3.70
C ASP A 75 2.73 10.31 2.88
N CYS A 76 2.95 10.60 1.60
CA CYS A 76 3.58 9.68 0.67
C CYS A 76 4.90 10.24 0.19
N ARG A 77 5.91 9.38 0.13
CA ARG A 77 7.18 9.68 -0.52
C ARG A 77 7.53 8.58 -1.51
N ILE A 78 7.96 8.98 -2.70
CA ILE A 78 8.40 8.05 -3.74
C ILE A 78 9.92 8.08 -3.82
N TRP A 79 10.53 6.92 -3.67
CA TRP A 79 11.96 6.72 -3.75
C TRP A 79 12.31 5.98 -5.03
N GLN A 80 13.25 6.55 -5.81
CA GLN A 80 13.75 5.93 -7.03
C GLN A 80 15.27 5.81 -6.97
N LEU A 81 15.83 4.75 -7.54
CA LEU A 81 17.28 4.56 -7.57
C LEU A 81 17.98 5.72 -8.29
N LYS A 82 19.09 6.20 -7.71
CA LYS A 82 19.91 7.24 -8.34
C LYS A 82 20.51 6.75 -9.66
N THR A 83 20.94 7.69 -10.51
CA THR A 83 21.47 7.39 -11.85
C THR A 83 22.83 6.72 -11.81
N ASP A 84 23.61 6.94 -10.76
CA ASP A 84 24.97 6.42 -10.51
C ASP A 84 24.98 5.02 -9.87
N VAL A 85 23.81 4.50 -9.47
CA VAL A 85 23.68 3.12 -8.98
C VAL A 85 23.89 2.12 -10.13
N CYS A 86 24.57 1.01 -9.81
CA CYS A 86 24.80 -0.10 -10.75
C CYS A 86 23.50 -0.46 -11.52
N PRO A 87 23.52 -0.47 -12.87
CA PRO A 87 22.34 -0.78 -13.68
C PRO A 87 21.72 -2.15 -13.36
N GLY A 88 22.53 -3.12 -12.92
CA GLY A 88 22.05 -4.46 -12.54
C GLY A 88 21.16 -4.48 -11.29
N ARG A 89 21.04 -3.37 -10.55
CA ARG A 89 20.12 -3.22 -9.42
C ARG A 89 18.75 -2.66 -9.83
N LYS A 90 18.58 -2.25 -11.09
CA LYS A 90 17.36 -1.60 -11.57
C LYS A 90 16.44 -2.63 -12.22
N PHE A 91 15.14 -2.47 -12.01
CA PHE A 91 14.10 -3.30 -12.64
C PHE A 91 14.17 -4.78 -12.26
N ILE A 92 14.62 -5.10 -11.04
CA ILE A 92 14.68 -6.47 -10.52
C ILE A 92 13.71 -6.64 -9.36
N GLY A 93 13.32 -7.89 -9.07
CA GLY A 93 12.47 -8.20 -7.93
C GLY A 93 13.23 -8.06 -6.59
N TYR A 94 12.50 -7.99 -5.47
CA TYR A 94 13.13 -7.81 -4.16
C TYR A 94 14.07 -8.96 -3.80
N GLU A 95 13.64 -10.21 -4.00
CA GLU A 95 14.47 -11.39 -3.71
C GLU A 95 15.74 -11.42 -4.58
N GLU A 96 15.63 -11.03 -5.86
CA GLU A 96 16.78 -10.94 -6.77
C GLU A 96 17.75 -9.84 -6.36
N LEU A 97 17.25 -8.69 -5.88
CA LEU A 97 18.07 -7.63 -5.31
C LEU A 97 18.82 -8.15 -4.08
N LYS A 98 18.10 -8.82 -3.17
CA LYS A 98 18.65 -9.35 -1.92
C LYS A 98 19.74 -10.40 -2.16
N ASP A 99 19.50 -11.35 -3.06
CA ASP A 99 20.45 -12.43 -3.35
C ASP A 99 21.74 -11.91 -3.99
N ASN A 100 21.65 -10.92 -4.88
CA ASN A 100 22.79 -10.44 -5.65
C ASN A 100 23.51 -9.24 -5.02
N PHE A 101 22.82 -8.43 -4.22
CA PHE A 101 23.30 -7.14 -3.74
C PHE A 101 23.05 -6.86 -2.25
N GLY A 102 22.30 -7.73 -1.56
CA GLY A 102 21.89 -7.53 -0.18
C GLY A 102 20.63 -6.67 -0.02
N GLU A 103 20.36 -6.25 1.22
CA GLU A 103 19.18 -5.44 1.54
C GLU A 103 19.20 -4.07 0.82
N PRO A 104 18.02 -3.51 0.49
CA PRO A 104 17.92 -2.17 -0.09
C PRO A 104 18.56 -1.11 0.81
N ASP A 105 19.56 -0.42 0.29
CA ASP A 105 20.22 0.67 1.01
C ASP A 105 19.63 2.02 0.56
N LYS A 106 19.06 2.75 1.53
CA LYS A 106 18.38 4.03 1.35
C LYS A 106 19.27 5.09 0.68
N ASP A 107 20.59 5.04 0.89
CA ASP A 107 21.52 5.99 0.29
C ASP A 107 21.63 5.83 -1.23
N ASN A 108 21.19 4.69 -1.80
CA ASN A 108 21.11 4.49 -3.25
C ASN A 108 19.88 5.15 -3.89
N TYR A 109 18.95 5.68 -3.08
CA TYR A 109 17.70 6.25 -3.55
C TYR A 109 17.71 7.77 -3.51
N LYS A 110 16.93 8.38 -4.40
CA LYS A 110 16.55 9.79 -4.36
C LYS A 110 15.04 9.91 -4.20
N ILE A 111 14.62 11.00 -3.59
CA ILE A 111 13.21 11.34 -3.47
C ILE A 111 12.74 11.91 -4.81
N ALA A 112 11.77 11.24 -5.43
CA ALA A 112 11.13 11.65 -6.67
C ALA A 112 9.85 12.46 -6.43
N TYR A 113 9.19 12.23 -5.29
CA TYR A 113 8.01 12.93 -4.81
C TYR A 113 7.94 12.89 -3.29
N GLU A 114 7.39 13.94 -2.69
CA GLU A 114 7.03 14.00 -1.28
C GLU A 114 5.76 14.84 -1.13
N GLY A 115 4.75 14.32 -0.43
CA GLY A 115 3.58 15.09 -0.05
C GLY A 115 2.32 14.25 0.20
N LYS A 116 1.22 14.96 0.46
CA LYS A 116 -0.09 14.36 0.73
C LYS A 116 -0.65 13.67 -0.50
N ILE A 117 -1.30 12.54 -0.27
CA ILE A 117 -2.08 11.81 -1.27
C ILE A 117 -3.45 11.46 -0.69
N GLU A 118 -4.41 11.26 -1.59
CA GLU A 118 -5.82 11.05 -1.25
C GLU A 118 -6.13 9.62 -0.78
N THR A 119 -5.11 8.77 -0.62
CA THR A 119 -5.26 7.31 -0.41
C THR A 119 -4.04 6.71 0.28
N ASN A 120 -4.23 5.63 1.03
CA ASN A 120 -3.14 4.78 1.55
C ASN A 120 -3.03 3.46 0.77
N ASP A 121 -3.83 3.27 -0.30
CA ASP A 121 -3.81 2.05 -1.11
C ASP A 121 -2.66 2.08 -2.11
N LEU A 122 -1.78 1.06 -2.05
CA LEU A 122 -0.57 0.99 -2.87
C LEU A 122 -0.86 0.85 -4.37
N GLU A 123 -1.94 0.19 -4.76
CA GLU A 123 -2.32 0.03 -6.18
C GLU A 123 -2.87 1.34 -6.74
N GLU A 124 -3.65 2.09 -5.95
CA GLU A 124 -4.11 3.43 -6.33
C GLU A 124 -2.95 4.41 -6.43
N ILE A 125 -1.99 4.37 -5.50
CA ILE A 125 -0.75 5.13 -5.56
C ILE A 125 0.00 4.78 -6.83
N TYR A 126 0.22 3.49 -7.07
CA TYR A 126 0.91 3.01 -8.26
C TYR A 126 0.25 3.52 -9.54
N THR A 127 -1.08 3.41 -9.63
CA THR A 127 -1.86 3.91 -10.76
C THR A 127 -1.71 5.42 -10.94
N LYS A 128 -1.77 6.20 -9.85
CA LYS A 128 -1.63 7.66 -9.87
C LYS A 128 -0.28 8.10 -10.41
N PHE A 129 0.81 7.52 -9.93
CA PHE A 129 2.16 7.86 -10.39
C PHE A 129 2.52 7.27 -11.77
N ASN A 130 1.65 6.47 -12.38
CA ASN A 130 1.81 5.99 -13.76
C ASN A 130 0.94 6.75 -14.77
N LEU A 131 -0.28 7.14 -14.39
CA LEU A 131 -1.26 7.74 -15.31
C LEU A 131 -1.45 9.25 -15.11
N CYS A 132 -1.41 9.72 -13.86
CA CYS A 132 -1.80 11.07 -13.48
C CYS A 132 -0.79 11.65 -12.49
N HIS A 133 0.41 11.96 -12.98
CA HIS A 133 1.53 12.43 -12.16
C HIS A 133 1.12 13.62 -11.27
N PRO A 134 1.28 13.50 -9.93
CA PRO A 134 0.97 14.60 -9.03
C PRO A 134 1.96 15.75 -9.21
N ASN A 135 1.52 16.95 -8.84
CA ASN A 135 2.37 18.13 -8.92
C ASN A 135 3.58 17.97 -8.00
N GLY A 136 4.78 18.33 -8.48
CA GLY A 136 6.03 18.10 -7.76
C GLY A 136 6.66 16.73 -7.97
N PHE A 137 6.03 15.81 -8.73
CA PHE A 137 6.70 14.57 -9.14
C PHE A 137 7.74 14.84 -10.23
N THR A 138 8.99 14.50 -9.94
CA THR A 138 10.15 14.71 -10.83
C THR A 138 10.77 13.40 -11.33
N GLY A 139 10.19 12.27 -10.92
CA GLY A 139 10.65 10.93 -11.22
C GLY A 139 10.22 10.39 -12.58
N HIS A 140 10.55 9.12 -12.81
CA HIS A 140 9.94 8.31 -13.87
C HIS A 140 8.69 7.61 -13.35
N SER A 141 7.85 7.10 -14.24
CA SER A 141 6.72 6.23 -13.89
C SER A 141 7.18 5.06 -12.98
N LEU A 142 6.36 4.68 -12.01
CA LEU A 142 6.73 3.67 -11.03
C LEU A 142 7.00 2.31 -11.68
N SER A 143 8.06 1.67 -11.21
CA SER A 143 8.58 0.43 -11.78
C SER A 143 9.26 -0.43 -10.71
N MET A 144 9.61 -1.66 -11.07
CA MET A 144 10.41 -2.53 -10.20
C MET A 144 11.66 -1.79 -9.70
N SER A 145 11.98 -1.99 -8.42
CA SER A 145 13.07 -1.31 -7.70
C SER A 145 12.77 0.08 -7.17
N ASP A 146 11.61 0.67 -7.48
CA ASP A 146 11.12 1.85 -6.77
C ASP A 146 10.54 1.47 -5.41
N VAL A 147 10.50 2.43 -4.48
CA VAL A 147 9.93 2.24 -3.14
C VAL A 147 8.91 3.32 -2.84
N ILE A 148 7.74 2.89 -2.37
CA ILE A 148 6.67 3.75 -1.85
C ILE A 148 6.83 3.80 -0.35
N GLU A 149 6.96 5.00 0.22
CA GLU A 149 6.91 5.22 1.67
C GLU A 149 5.57 5.84 2.03
N LEU A 150 4.87 5.24 2.99
CA LEU A 150 3.73 5.82 3.66
C LEU A 150 4.14 6.17 5.08
N TYR A 151 4.09 7.45 5.43
CA TYR A 151 4.57 7.93 6.72
C TYR A 151 3.61 8.91 7.40
N ASP A 152 3.68 8.93 8.72
CA ASP A 152 3.04 9.91 9.59
C ASP A 152 4.05 10.39 10.64
N ASP A 153 3.62 11.23 11.59
CA ASP A 153 4.51 11.77 12.64
C ASP A 153 5.15 10.68 13.52
N ASN A 154 4.60 9.47 13.54
CA ASN A 154 5.01 8.39 14.45
C ASN A 154 5.64 7.19 13.73
N SER A 155 5.35 6.96 12.45
CA SER A 155 5.69 5.74 11.73
C SER A 155 5.99 5.97 10.26
N SER A 156 6.78 5.07 9.69
CA SER A 156 7.09 5.03 8.27
C SER A 156 7.12 3.59 7.80
N GLU A 157 6.34 3.29 6.77
CA GLU A 157 6.23 1.97 6.14
C GLU A 157 6.78 2.06 4.73
N PHE A 158 7.64 1.12 4.34
CA PHE A 158 8.28 1.12 3.02
C PHE A 158 7.84 -0.10 2.21
N TYR A 159 7.46 0.14 0.97
CA TYR A 159 6.94 -0.86 0.07
C TYR A 159 7.72 -0.84 -1.24
N TYR A 160 8.53 -1.87 -1.44
CA TYR A 160 9.25 -2.13 -2.67
C TYR A 160 8.28 -2.56 -3.77
N VAL A 161 8.36 -1.92 -4.93
CA VAL A 161 7.62 -2.32 -6.14
C VAL A 161 8.31 -3.56 -6.71
N ASP A 162 7.64 -4.71 -6.62
CA ASP A 162 8.17 -5.99 -7.09
C ASP A 162 7.52 -6.40 -8.43
N ARG A 163 7.93 -7.54 -8.99
CA ARG A 163 7.35 -8.11 -10.21
C ARG A 163 5.85 -8.34 -10.07
N PHE A 164 5.39 -8.70 -8.87
CA PHE A 164 3.99 -8.92 -8.57
C PHE A 164 3.62 -8.20 -7.27
N GLY A 165 2.97 -7.04 -7.41
CA GLY A 165 2.53 -6.22 -6.29
C GLY A 165 3.68 -5.56 -5.53
N PHE A 166 3.53 -5.48 -4.22
CA PHE A 166 4.44 -4.76 -3.34
C PHE A 166 4.98 -5.66 -2.24
N LYS A 167 6.25 -5.45 -1.91
CA LYS A 167 6.92 -6.12 -0.80
C LYS A 167 7.23 -5.09 0.28
N GLU A 168 6.71 -5.30 1.49
CA GLU A 168 7.11 -4.51 2.64
C GLU A 168 8.59 -4.78 2.97
N ILE A 169 9.35 -3.70 3.16
CA ILE A 169 10.79 -3.72 3.41
C ILE A 169 11.12 -2.76 4.55
N ASP A 170 12.29 -2.94 5.15
CA ASP A 170 12.90 -1.97 6.07
C ASP A 170 14.18 -1.42 5.44
N PHE A 171 14.27 -0.10 5.31
CA PHE A 171 15.52 0.53 4.84
C PHE A 171 16.67 0.40 5.86
N GLU A 172 16.37 0.18 7.15
CA GLU A 172 17.37 -0.14 8.17
C GLU A 172 16.77 -0.98 9.32
N GLN A 173 17.46 -2.08 9.66
CA GLN A 173 17.91 -2.28 11.04
C GLN A 173 19.44 -2.23 11.02
N LYS A 174 20.03 -1.04 11.18
CA LYS A 174 21.39 -0.99 11.72
C LYS A 174 21.28 -1.42 13.18
N GLU A 175 21.65 -2.67 13.47
CA GLU A 175 22.12 -2.97 14.81
C GLU A 175 23.18 -1.93 15.15
N GLN A 176 22.90 -1.11 16.16
CA GLN A 176 23.91 -0.35 16.84
C GLN A 176 24.88 -1.37 17.45
N ASN A 177 25.90 -1.78 16.70
CA ASN A 177 27.06 -2.45 17.27
C ASN A 177 27.90 -1.36 17.96
N GLN A 178 27.40 -0.91 19.11
CA GLN A 178 28.17 -0.11 20.05
C GLN A 178 29.34 -0.97 20.56
N GLY A 179 30.51 -0.70 19.98
CA GLY A 179 31.78 -0.61 20.69
C GLY A 179 32.28 -1.81 21.47
N MET A 180 33.34 -2.44 20.96
CA MET A 180 34.46 -2.86 21.82
C MET A 180 35.77 -2.56 21.11
N ASN A 181 36.25 -1.35 21.35
CA ASN A 181 37.65 -0.99 21.24
C ASN A 181 38.36 -1.67 22.42
N MET A 182 39.17 -2.70 22.18
CA MET A 182 40.17 -3.15 23.15
C MET A 182 41.49 -3.24 22.44
N SER A 183 42.26 -2.17 22.61
CA SER A 183 43.70 -2.16 22.42
C SER A 183 44.35 -3.20 23.32
N ILE A 184 45.29 -3.96 22.79
CA ILE A 184 46.51 -4.41 23.49
C ILE A 184 47.66 -4.27 22.50
#